data_AF-A0A6A5ADV5-F1
#
_entry.id   AF-A0A6A5ADV5-F1
#
_cell.length_a   1.000
_cell.length_b   1.000
_cell.length_c   1.000
_cell.angle_alpha   90.00
_cell.angle_beta   90.00
_cell.angle_gamma   90.00
#
_symmetry.space_group_name_H-M   'P 1'
#
loop_
_entity.id
_entity.type
_entity.pdbx_description
1 polymer ?
#
loop_
_entity_poly.entity_id
_entity_poly.type
_entity_poly.pdbx_seq_one_letter_code
_entity_poly.pdbx_strand_id
1 'polypeptide(L)'
;MRRLLMSLLDNDDDLHMLYLTKVHTKLRMHNDPSLLQGEFNFDVDEATSLLEVHLRDIYGIQSQISLMGSNIQHTARVVDLLWTSKRNYLLLIDMSLRVMLLMLYCTNYWTGLFGQNIRSDFEDNEALFWGTTVFCAVWTFGAYAVVCKMFLARGLSLSWHKRV
;
A
#
# COMPACT_ATOMS: atom_id res chain seq x y z
N MET A 1 -13.66 27.42 14.80
CA MET A 1 -14.22 26.77 16.02
C MET A 1 -13.24 26.75 17.18
N ARG A 2 -12.06 26.11 17.08
CA ARG A 2 -11.06 26.03 18.18
C ARG A 2 -10.70 27.37 18.86
N ARG A 3 -10.38 28.41 18.09
CA ARG A 3 -10.04 29.75 18.63
C ARG A 3 -11.23 30.45 19.28
N LEU A 4 -12.45 30.20 18.79
CA LEU A 4 -13.67 30.81 19.31
C LEU A 4 -14.09 30.19 20.65
N LEU A 5 -13.93 28.88 20.82
CA LEU A 5 -14.23 28.22 22.10
C LEU A 5 -13.19 28.55 23.18
N MET A 6 -11.89 28.62 22.80
CA MET A 6 -10.86 29.11 23.71
C MET A 6 -11.08 30.59 24.06
N SER A 7 -11.40 31.46 23.10
CA SER A 7 -11.63 32.88 23.40
C SER A 7 -12.90 33.13 24.22
N LEU A 8 -13.93 32.27 24.09
CA LEU A 8 -15.13 32.31 24.92
C LEU A 8 -14.90 31.78 26.34
N LEU A 9 -13.98 30.82 26.51
CA LEU A 9 -13.61 30.27 27.81
C LEU A 9 -12.64 31.17 28.58
N ASP A 10 -11.77 31.89 27.85
CA ASP A 10 -10.75 32.80 28.41
C ASP A 10 -11.34 34.19 28.75
N ASN A 11 -12.59 34.44 28.38
CA ASN A 11 -13.27 35.72 28.57
C ASN A 11 -14.55 35.55 29.42
N ASP A 12 -14.43 35.79 30.72
CA ASP A 12 -15.51 35.67 31.71
C ASP A 12 -16.76 36.49 31.33
N ASP A 13 -16.58 37.64 30.66
CA ASP A 13 -17.67 38.52 30.21
C ASP A 13 -18.54 37.87 29.12
N ASP A 14 -17.94 37.14 28.19
CA ASP A 14 -18.68 36.46 27.12
C ASP A 14 -19.41 35.22 27.65
N LEU A 15 -18.85 34.57 28.67
CA LEU A 15 -19.51 33.50 29.40
C LEU A 15 -20.75 34.05 30.13
N HIS A 16 -20.61 35.18 30.83
CA HIS A 16 -21.73 35.93 31.44
C HIS A 16 -22.79 36.37 30.41
N MET A 17 -22.40 36.75 29.21
CA MET A 17 -23.34 37.13 28.16
C MET A 17 -24.11 35.93 27.58
N LEU A 18 -23.46 34.76 27.51
CA LEU A 18 -24.10 33.49 27.19
C LEU A 18 -25.17 33.15 28.25
N TYR A 19 -24.89 33.41 29.54
CA TYR A 19 -25.85 33.26 30.64
C TYR A 19 -27.06 34.19 30.49
N LEU A 20 -26.83 35.48 30.23
CA LEU A 20 -27.91 36.46 30.04
C LEU A 20 -28.81 36.09 28.87
N THR A 21 -28.23 35.59 27.78
CA THR A 21 -28.98 35.13 26.61
C THR A 21 -29.80 33.88 26.92
N LYS A 22 -29.27 32.94 27.71
CA LYS A 22 -29.98 31.73 28.15
C LYS A 22 -31.14 32.06 29.09
N VAL A 23 -30.92 32.94 30.06
CA VAL A 23 -31.94 33.43 31.00
C VAL A 23 -33.04 34.18 30.24
N HIS A 24 -32.68 35.08 29.34
CA HIS A 24 -33.63 35.80 28.48
C HIS A 24 -34.42 34.86 27.57
N THR A 25 -33.79 33.84 27.00
CA THR A 25 -34.46 32.86 26.14
C THR A 25 -35.40 31.95 26.94
N LYS A 26 -35.02 31.54 28.16
CA LYS A 26 -35.87 30.75 29.07
C LYS A 26 -37.07 31.58 29.57
N LEU A 27 -36.86 32.85 29.91
CA LEU A 27 -37.92 33.80 30.28
C LEU A 27 -38.89 34.07 29.12
N ARG A 28 -38.40 34.06 27.88
CA ARG A 28 -39.25 34.19 26.69
C ARG A 28 -40.07 32.92 26.40
N MET A 29 -39.59 31.76 26.84
CA MET A 29 -40.23 30.46 26.59
C MET A 29 -41.15 30.01 27.75
N HIS A 30 -40.90 30.45 28.98
CA HIS A 30 -41.75 30.24 30.14
C HIS A 30 -42.18 31.61 30.68
N ASN A 31 -43.46 31.94 30.50
CA ASN A 31 -44.07 33.23 30.79
C ASN A 31 -44.30 33.49 32.30
N ASP A 32 -43.47 32.87 33.17
CA ASP A 32 -43.65 32.89 34.62
C ASP A 32 -42.42 33.51 35.32
N PRO A 33 -42.55 34.73 35.88
CA PRO A 33 -41.45 35.44 36.56
C PRO A 33 -41.15 34.91 37.98
N SER A 34 -41.89 33.92 38.48
CA SER A 34 -41.75 33.34 39.82
C SER A 34 -40.63 32.30 39.94
N LEU A 35 -40.09 31.80 38.82
CA LEU A 35 -38.95 30.88 38.81
C LEU A 35 -37.59 31.57 39.09
N LEU A 36 -37.58 32.90 39.21
CA LEU A 36 -36.37 33.69 39.51
C LEU A 36 -35.97 33.65 41.00
N GLN A 37 -36.81 33.11 41.89
CA GLN A 37 -36.68 33.30 43.33
C GLN A 37 -36.19 32.08 44.12
N GLY A 38 -35.96 30.94 43.46
CA GLY A 38 -35.39 29.74 44.07
C GLY A 38 -34.08 29.34 43.38
N GLU A 39 -32.96 29.48 44.09
CA GLU A 39 -31.68 28.82 43.77
C GLU A 39 -31.23 28.89 42.30
N PHE A 40 -31.17 30.10 41.72
CA PHE A 40 -30.40 30.33 40.50
C PHE A 40 -28.87 30.34 40.77
N ASN A 41 -28.40 29.54 41.73
CA ASN A 41 -26.98 29.21 41.87
C ASN A 41 -26.69 28.02 40.94
N PHE A 42 -26.86 28.25 39.64
CA PHE A 42 -26.45 27.29 38.63
C PHE A 42 -24.92 27.25 38.67
N ASP A 43 -24.37 26.09 39.04
CA ASP A 43 -22.95 25.93 39.32
C ASP A 43 -22.12 26.18 38.05
N VAL A 44 -21.53 27.37 37.98
CA VAL A 44 -20.66 27.81 36.88
C VAL A 44 -19.46 26.86 36.75
N ASP A 45 -19.00 26.30 37.88
CA ASP A 45 -17.91 25.34 37.93
C ASP A 45 -18.32 24.00 37.29
N GLU A 46 -19.55 23.54 37.53
CA GLU A 46 -20.10 22.36 36.87
C GLU A 46 -20.23 22.55 35.35
N ALA A 47 -20.74 23.70 34.89
CA ALA A 47 -20.85 24.01 33.46
C ALA A 47 -19.48 24.13 32.76
N THR A 48 -18.50 24.71 33.47
CA THR A 48 -17.13 24.88 32.98
C THR A 48 -16.39 23.56 32.91
N SER A 49 -16.51 22.72 33.94
CA SER A 49 -15.92 21.37 33.96
C SER A 49 -16.50 20.48 32.86
N LEU A 50 -17.81 20.55 32.58
CA LEU A 50 -18.44 19.81 31.49
C LEU A 50 -17.90 20.26 30.12
N LEU A 51 -17.74 21.57 29.92
CA LEU A 51 -17.18 22.14 28.70
C LEU A 51 -15.70 21.76 28.53
N GLU A 52 -14.92 21.77 29.61
CA GLU A 52 -13.51 21.36 29.61
C GLU A 52 -13.35 19.89 29.24
N VAL A 53 -14.17 19.00 29.82
CA VAL A 53 -14.20 17.57 29.47
C VAL A 53 -14.51 17.39 27.98
N HIS A 54 -15.53 18.07 27.46
CA HIS A 54 -15.86 18.01 26.04
C HIS A 54 -14.73 18.55 25.14
N LEU A 55 -14.09 19.64 25.55
CA LEU A 55 -12.94 20.22 24.83
C LEU A 55 -11.78 19.21 24.79
N ARG A 56 -11.51 18.55 25.92
CA ARG A 56 -10.47 17.54 26.06
C ARG A 56 -10.75 16.29 25.23
N ASP A 57 -12.00 15.84 25.18
CA ASP A 57 -12.42 14.73 24.32
C ASP A 57 -12.26 15.07 22.84
N ILE A 58 -12.62 16.29 22.42
CA ILE A 58 -12.41 16.76 21.04
C ILE A 58 -10.92 16.74 20.68
N TYR A 59 -10.04 17.21 21.58
CA TYR A 59 -8.60 17.15 21.35
C TYR A 59 -8.05 15.72 21.35
N GLY A 60 -8.58 14.85 22.22
CA GLY A 60 -8.24 13.43 22.26
C GLY A 60 -8.58 12.74 20.94
N ILE A 61 -9.80 12.98 20.43
CA ILE A 61 -10.25 12.46 19.13
C ILE A 61 -9.41 13.02 17.99
N GLN A 62 -9.11 14.32 17.99
CA GLN A 62 -8.25 14.94 16.97
C GLN A 62 -6.86 14.29 16.94
N SER A 63 -6.27 14.06 18.10
CA SER A 63 -4.97 13.40 18.22
C SER A 63 -5.02 11.95 17.73
N GLN A 64 -6.05 11.19 18.14
CA GLN A 64 -6.27 9.81 17.68
C GLN A 64 -6.44 9.73 16.17
N ILE A 65 -7.23 10.64 15.56
CA ILE A 65 -7.40 10.71 14.11
C ILE A 65 -6.05 10.99 13.43
N SER A 66 -5.24 11.90 13.97
CA SER A 66 -3.91 12.22 13.42
C SER A 66 -2.97 11.01 13.47
N LEU A 67 -2.94 10.29 14.59
CA LEU A 67 -2.15 9.06 14.74
C LEU A 67 -2.64 7.94 13.83
N MET A 68 -3.96 7.73 13.75
CA MET A 68 -4.55 6.72 12.86
C MET A 68 -4.29 7.03 11.40
N GLY A 69 -4.37 8.31 11.00
CA GLY A 69 -4.00 8.76 9.66
C GLY A 69 -2.54 8.46 9.33
N SER A 70 -1.62 8.71 10.28
CA SER A 70 -0.21 8.36 10.12
C SER A 70 -0.03 6.84 9.93
N ASN A 71 -0.65 6.03 10.79
CA ASN A 71 -0.56 4.56 10.71
C ASN A 71 -1.13 3.99 9.41
N ILE A 72 -2.24 4.55 8.91
CA ILE A 72 -2.81 4.19 7.61
C ILE A 72 -1.83 4.52 6.48
N GLN A 73 -1.23 5.70 6.50
CA GLN A 73 -0.22 6.08 5.49
C GLN A 73 1.01 5.18 5.54
N HIS A 74 1.50 4.85 6.74
CA HIS A 74 2.60 3.91 6.91
C HIS A 74 2.26 2.54 6.32
N THR A 75 1.07 2.02 6.64
CA THR A 75 0.59 0.72 6.10
C THR A 75 0.42 0.77 4.58
N ALA A 76 -0.16 1.84 4.04
CA ALA A 76 -0.33 2.01 2.60
C ALA A 76 1.01 1.99 1.86
N ARG A 77 2.04 2.66 2.41
CA ARG A 77 3.40 2.62 1.84
C ARG A 77 3.98 1.21 1.88
N VAL A 78 3.81 0.47 2.97
CA VAL A 78 4.28 -0.92 3.08
C VAL A 78 3.61 -1.82 2.04
N VAL A 79 2.29 -1.70 1.87
CA VAL A 79 1.55 -2.46 0.87
C VAL A 79 1.98 -2.10 -0.55
N ASP A 80 2.21 -0.82 -0.84
CA ASP A 80 2.70 -0.37 -2.15
C ASP A 80 4.11 -0.92 -2.47
N LEU A 81 4.99 -0.92 -1.47
CA LEU A 81 6.31 -1.54 -1.59
C LEU A 81 6.20 -3.05 -1.85
N LEU A 82 5.31 -3.74 -1.14
CA LEU A 82 5.05 -5.17 -1.35
C LEU A 82 4.49 -5.44 -2.75
N TRP A 83 3.52 -4.65 -3.20
CA TRP A 83 2.93 -4.76 -4.53
C TRP A 83 3.98 -4.56 -5.62
N THR A 84 4.79 -3.50 -5.48
CA THR A 84 5.89 -3.21 -6.39
C THR A 84 6.93 -4.33 -6.40
N SER A 85 7.25 -4.91 -5.24
CA SER A 85 8.14 -6.06 -5.12
C SER A 85 7.59 -7.30 -5.85
N LYS A 86 6.30 -7.63 -5.66
CA LYS A 86 5.65 -8.75 -6.34
C LYS A 86 5.61 -8.56 -7.86
N ARG A 87 5.29 -7.36 -8.33
CA ARG A 87 5.34 -7.02 -9.76
C ARG A 87 6.75 -7.19 -10.32
N ASN A 88 7.76 -6.68 -9.61
CA ASN A 88 9.15 -6.81 -10.04
C ASN A 88 9.60 -8.28 -10.08
N TYR A 89 9.17 -9.09 -9.10
CA TYR A 89 9.42 -10.53 -9.07
C TYR A 89 8.78 -11.26 -10.27
N LEU A 90 7.52 -10.94 -10.58
CA LEU A 90 6.82 -11.54 -11.73
C LEU A 90 7.50 -11.17 -13.05
N LEU A 91 7.91 -9.90 -13.20
CA LEU A 91 8.62 -9.41 -14.37
C LEU A 91 9.97 -10.12 -14.52
N LEU A 92 10.70 -10.35 -13.42
CA LEU A 92 11.94 -11.10 -13.43
C LEU A 92 11.75 -12.53 -13.96
N ILE A 93 10.69 -13.21 -13.52
CA ILE A 93 10.35 -14.56 -14.00
C ILE A 93 9.99 -14.53 -15.49
N ASP A 94 9.11 -13.63 -15.91
CA ASP A 94 8.71 -13.50 -17.33
C ASP A 94 9.94 -13.28 -18.22
N MET A 95 10.84 -12.37 -17.84
CA MET A 95 12.07 -12.11 -18.58
C MET A 95 12.97 -13.35 -18.68
N SER A 96 13.11 -14.11 -17.59
CA SER A 96 13.92 -15.34 -17.60
C SER A 96 13.34 -16.42 -18.51
N LEU A 97 12.01 -16.58 -18.54
CA LEU A 97 11.31 -17.52 -19.41
C LEU A 97 11.41 -17.10 -20.88
N ARG A 98 11.31 -15.80 -21.18
CA ARG A 98 11.53 -15.28 -22.52
C ARG A 98 12.94 -15.55 -23.03
N VAL A 99 13.97 -15.36 -22.20
CA VAL A 99 15.35 -15.68 -22.56
C VAL A 99 15.52 -17.18 -22.86
N MET A 100 14.92 -18.05 -22.05
CA MET A 100 14.90 -19.49 -22.31
C MET A 100 14.24 -19.81 -23.67
N LEU A 101 13.09 -19.23 -23.96
CA LEU A 101 12.39 -19.41 -25.24
C LEU A 101 13.23 -18.91 -26.43
N LEU A 102 13.91 -17.78 -26.28
CA LEU A 102 14.79 -17.21 -27.32
C LEU A 102 15.91 -18.19 -27.69
N MET A 103 16.55 -18.81 -26.69
CA MET A 103 17.59 -19.82 -26.91
C MET A 103 17.05 -21.07 -27.64
N LEU A 104 15.83 -21.49 -27.31
CA LEU A 104 15.15 -22.59 -28.00
C LEU A 104 14.76 -22.21 -29.43
N TYR A 105 14.38 -20.96 -29.69
CA TYR A 105 14.10 -20.48 -31.04
C TYR A 105 15.35 -20.46 -31.92
N CYS A 106 16.53 -20.10 -31.38
CA CYS A 106 17.78 -20.23 -32.13
C CYS A 106 18.04 -21.67 -32.56
N THR A 107 17.78 -22.64 -31.67
CA THR A 107 17.90 -24.06 -31.96
C THR A 107 16.90 -24.50 -33.04
N ASN A 108 15.63 -24.13 -32.88
CA ASN A 108 14.57 -24.45 -33.84
C ASN A 108 14.82 -23.82 -35.22
N TYR A 109 15.36 -22.61 -35.26
CA TYR A 109 15.71 -21.94 -36.51
C TYR A 109 16.86 -22.68 -37.21
N TRP A 110 17.89 -23.08 -36.46
CA TRP A 110 19.00 -23.86 -37.00
C TRP A 110 18.52 -25.21 -37.56
N THR A 111 17.78 -25.98 -36.78
CA THR A 111 17.21 -27.26 -37.26
C THR A 111 16.22 -27.07 -38.40
N GLY A 112 15.47 -25.97 -38.39
CA GLY A 112 14.51 -25.62 -39.43
C GLY A 112 15.17 -25.25 -40.76
N LEU A 113 16.36 -24.64 -40.76
CA LEU A 113 17.12 -24.34 -41.98
C LEU A 113 17.65 -25.63 -42.63
N PHE A 114 18.21 -26.54 -41.82
CA PHE A 114 18.82 -27.78 -42.32
C PHE A 114 17.83 -28.94 -42.49
N GLY A 115 16.67 -28.90 -41.84
CA GLY A 115 15.64 -29.93 -41.92
C GLY A 115 14.62 -29.73 -43.04
N GLN A 116 14.78 -28.69 -43.86
CA GLN A 116 13.92 -28.44 -45.02
C GLN A 116 14.43 -29.17 -46.26
N ASN A 117 13.49 -29.55 -47.12
CA ASN A 117 13.75 -30.20 -48.40
C ASN A 117 14.29 -29.20 -49.45
N ILE A 118 15.47 -28.65 -49.18
CA ILE A 118 16.25 -27.81 -50.07
C ILE A 118 17.56 -28.55 -50.30
N ARG A 119 18.04 -28.60 -51.56
CA ARG A 119 19.26 -29.31 -51.93
C ARG A 119 20.46 -28.69 -51.21
N SER A 120 20.83 -29.32 -50.11
CA SER A 120 21.91 -28.94 -49.23
C SER A 120 22.90 -30.09 -49.29
N ASP A 121 24.07 -29.90 -49.90
CA ASP A 121 25.14 -30.92 -49.98
C ASP A 121 25.69 -31.34 -48.58
N PHE A 122 25.06 -30.86 -47.49
CA PHE A 122 25.24 -31.31 -46.12
C PHE A 122 24.66 -32.71 -45.85
N GLU A 123 23.68 -33.18 -46.63
CA GLU A 123 23.09 -34.52 -46.48
C GLU A 123 24.02 -35.61 -47.04
N ASP A 124 24.73 -35.33 -48.14
CA ASP A 124 25.63 -36.28 -48.79
C ASP A 124 26.91 -36.57 -47.98
N ASN A 125 27.21 -35.76 -46.95
CA ASN A 125 28.44 -35.87 -46.16
C ASN A 125 28.12 -36.19 -44.69
N GLU A 126 28.20 -37.48 -44.33
CA GLU A 126 27.83 -38.02 -43.01
C GLU A 126 28.51 -37.27 -41.83
N ALA A 127 29.73 -36.78 -42.03
CA ALA A 127 30.47 -36.02 -41.03
C ALA A 127 29.82 -34.65 -40.71
N LEU A 128 29.24 -33.98 -41.70
CA LEU A 128 28.60 -32.68 -41.53
C LEU A 128 27.22 -32.81 -40.84
N PHE A 129 26.49 -33.88 -41.16
CA PHE A 129 25.22 -34.21 -40.49
C PHE A 129 25.42 -34.49 -38.99
N TRP A 130 26.40 -35.34 -38.64
CA TRP A 130 26.72 -35.59 -37.24
C TRP A 130 27.29 -34.37 -36.53
N GLY A 131 28.13 -33.57 -37.20
CA GLY A 131 28.68 -32.33 -36.65
C GLY A 131 27.62 -31.31 -36.28
N THR A 132 26.65 -31.06 -37.17
CA THR A 132 25.53 -30.13 -36.92
C THR A 132 24.59 -30.65 -35.83
N THR A 133 24.35 -31.95 -35.76
CA THR A 133 23.53 -32.59 -34.72
C THR A 133 24.17 -32.49 -33.34
N VAL A 134 25.47 -32.79 -33.24
CA VAL A 134 26.23 -32.66 -31.98
C VAL A 134 26.30 -31.20 -31.54
N PHE A 135 26.56 -30.27 -32.47
CA PHE A 135 26.57 -28.84 -32.17
C PHE A 135 25.22 -28.36 -31.62
N CYS A 136 24.12 -28.78 -32.25
CA CYS A 136 22.77 -28.45 -31.82
C CYS A 136 22.48 -28.99 -30.41
N ALA A 137 22.82 -30.26 -30.15
CA ALA A 137 22.67 -30.86 -28.82
C ALA A 137 23.49 -30.11 -27.75
N VAL A 138 24.77 -29.84 -28.02
CA VAL A 138 25.65 -29.10 -27.11
C VAL A 138 25.12 -27.69 -26.85
N TRP A 139 24.62 -27.00 -27.88
CA TRP A 139 24.00 -25.69 -27.73
C TRP A 139 22.76 -25.73 -26.83
N THR A 140 21.84 -26.68 -27.05
CA THR A 140 20.61 -26.79 -26.25
C THR A 140 20.92 -27.12 -24.78
N PHE A 141 21.81 -28.08 -24.52
CA PHE A 141 22.23 -28.42 -23.15
C PHE A 141 23.02 -27.28 -22.49
N GLY A 142 23.90 -26.61 -23.25
CA GLY A 142 24.64 -25.44 -22.79
C GLY A 142 23.73 -24.26 -22.44
N ALA A 143 22.76 -23.95 -23.30
CA ALA A 143 21.76 -22.92 -23.05
C ALA A 143 20.92 -23.21 -21.82
N TYR A 144 20.49 -24.47 -21.63
CA TYR A 144 19.79 -24.89 -20.42
C TYR A 144 20.65 -24.70 -19.16
N ALA A 145 21.92 -25.10 -19.20
CA ALA A 145 22.84 -24.92 -18.07
C ALA A 145 23.10 -23.43 -17.75
N VAL A 146 23.23 -22.57 -18.76
CA VAL A 146 23.37 -21.12 -18.60
C VAL A 146 22.11 -20.53 -17.95
N VAL A 147 20.93 -20.92 -18.41
CA VAL A 147 19.65 -20.49 -17.83
C VAL A 147 19.57 -20.94 -16.36
N CYS A 148 19.85 -22.22 -16.05
CA CYS A 148 19.89 -22.71 -14.68
C CYS A 148 20.88 -21.92 -13.81
N LYS A 149 22.07 -21.61 -14.30
CA LYS A 149 23.04 -20.77 -13.59
C LYS A 149 22.53 -19.34 -13.40
N MET A 150 21.87 -18.74 -14.38
CA MET A 150 21.26 -17.42 -14.24
C MET A 150 20.13 -17.41 -13.21
N PHE A 151 19.31 -18.47 -13.15
CA PHE A 151 18.28 -18.64 -12.13
C PHE A 151 18.88 -18.75 -10.73
N LEU A 152 19.93 -19.57 -10.57
CA LEU A 152 20.66 -19.73 -9.31
C LEU A 152 21.35 -18.42 -8.88
N ALA A 153 22.02 -17.72 -9.80
CA ALA A 153 22.73 -16.47 -9.52
C ALA A 153 21.79 -15.31 -9.15
N ARG A 154 20.56 -15.31 -9.67
CA ARG A 154 19.56 -14.28 -9.36
C ARG A 154 18.81 -14.52 -8.05
N GLY A 155 19.23 -15.52 -7.25
CA GLY A 155 18.63 -15.78 -5.94
C GLY A 155 17.21 -16.31 -6.01
N LEU A 156 16.75 -16.71 -7.19
CA LEU A 156 15.60 -17.60 -7.37
C LEU A 156 16.02 -19.00 -6.93
N SER A 157 16.33 -19.14 -5.64
CA SER A 157 16.36 -20.46 -5.04
C SER A 157 14.98 -21.05 -5.28
N LEU A 158 14.94 -22.17 -6.01
CA LEU A 158 13.76 -23.01 -6.14
C LEU A 158 13.46 -23.69 -4.78
N SER A 159 13.56 -22.96 -3.68
CA SER A 159 13.04 -23.33 -2.38
C SER A 159 11.53 -23.18 -2.45
N TRP A 160 10.92 -24.21 -3.01
CA TRP A 160 9.57 -24.67 -2.74
C TRP A 160 9.41 -25.13 -1.27
N HIS A 161 10.10 -24.48 -0.33
CA HIS A 161 9.89 -24.69 1.09
C HIS A 161 9.29 -23.42 1.68
N LYS A 162 7.96 -23.45 1.78
CA LYS A 162 7.21 -22.63 2.73
C LYS A 162 7.93 -22.71 4.07
N ARG A 163 8.47 -21.58 4.54
CA ARG A 163 8.53 -21.37 5.99
C ARG A 163 7.20 -20.75 6.39
N VAL A 164 6.49 -21.57 7.16
CA VAL A 164 5.42 -21.21 8.09
C VAL A 164 5.81 -19.96 8.87
#